data_AF-A0A9X0BT75-F1
#
_entry.id   AF-A0A9X0BT75-F1
#
_cell.length_a   1.000
_cell.length_b   1.000
_cell.length_c   1.000
_cell.angle_alpha   90.00
_cell.angle_beta   90.00
_cell.angle_gamma   90.00
#
_symmetry.space_group_name_H-M   'P 1'
#
loop_
_entity.id
_entity.type
_entity.pdbx_description
1 polymer ?
#
loop_
_entity_poly.entity_id
_entity_poly.type
_entity_poly.pdbx_seq_one_letter_code
_entity_poly.pdbx_strand_id
1 'polypeptide(L)'
;MRSRISNPFYPPQYEPPSRYAMTRYIHGFMNGFHPHFPILHPPTLSIRRMAPELIMAIAAVGSQYCLEQHQGLKLFHVARAIALERVRARDSVKEHRYPFQGPADCFSTPPNSATEYASGMHQSWSSSWDYAPVETIQALFFLMAMATWGGRESIAAIQSVLAMLVRRDGLSESISTPPTWEEWARAESSRRTKLISFSFFNLHSIVLNLPSPLMISDLKLRLPCSELEWKASSSEAWQAINHRSEQPPLFQDCFVLLFKDSDITPVCSSLGSHVLIHALLQRILLIKQATQPESADMELAPGLSSSLRRALKKWQNGWELNSESSLNPLNKHGPIAFNSTALFHLAYIRLAVDISSARSPFEHDQIQFAMDLNSQPNLRRGSMLTLGARHAVAALCPPVQMGVHFVGRAPSWSVMHAVCSLDYAYILNQFLQAVTAPSLDHPLEGEEQDVLAVIKETLREVESSSPLGNPGAIESAPHLLGPKAVKAWAFVLQGMRTWNAVDFITKTLFIYADLLEKRSF
;
A
#
# COMPACT_ATOMS: atom_id res chain seq x y z
N MET A 1 19.49 31.67 -33.63
CA MET A 1 20.10 31.17 -32.39
C MET A 1 19.06 31.20 -31.28
N ARG A 2 18.40 30.06 -30.98
CA ARG A 2 17.55 29.94 -29.77
C ARG A 2 18.50 29.67 -28.60
N SER A 3 18.63 30.64 -27.68
CA SER A 3 19.42 30.47 -26.47
C SER A 3 18.86 29.28 -25.68
N ARG A 4 19.62 28.19 -25.60
CA ARG A 4 19.41 27.11 -24.63
C ARG A 4 19.67 27.69 -23.25
N ILE A 5 18.66 28.31 -22.65
CA ILE A 5 18.63 28.47 -21.20
C ILE A 5 18.47 27.04 -20.68
N SER A 6 19.57 26.44 -20.22
CA SER A 6 19.56 25.15 -19.55
C SER A 6 18.70 25.28 -18.31
N ASN A 7 17.48 24.78 -18.36
CA ASN A 7 16.63 24.72 -17.19
C ASN A 7 17.23 23.68 -16.21
N PRO A 8 17.53 24.07 -14.96
CA PRO A 8 18.32 23.27 -14.01
C PRO A 8 17.68 21.95 -13.60
N PHE A 9 16.37 21.77 -13.86
CA PHE A 9 15.63 20.57 -13.49
C PHE A 9 15.66 19.45 -14.53
N TYR A 10 16.17 19.74 -15.73
CA TYR A 10 16.19 18.77 -16.83
C TYR A 10 17.59 18.21 -17.06
N PRO A 11 17.75 16.88 -17.19
CA PRO A 11 19.00 16.29 -17.63
C PRO A 11 19.51 16.88 -18.96
N PRO A 12 20.82 16.88 -19.23
CA PRO A 12 21.34 17.22 -20.54
C PRO A 12 20.68 16.36 -21.62
N GLN A 13 20.13 16.98 -22.67
CA GLN A 13 19.36 16.33 -23.75
C GLN A 13 17.98 15.76 -23.35
N TYR A 14 17.38 16.22 -22.25
CA TYR A 14 16.00 15.85 -21.94
C TYR A 14 15.02 16.42 -22.98
N GLU A 15 14.28 15.51 -23.63
CA GLU A 15 13.15 15.85 -24.48
C GLU A 15 11.85 15.60 -23.71
N PRO A 16 10.99 16.63 -23.55
CA PRO A 16 9.71 16.45 -22.87
C PRO A 16 8.79 15.53 -23.69
N PRO A 17 7.93 14.71 -23.05
CA PRO A 17 6.97 13.90 -23.77
C PRO A 17 6.06 14.73 -24.67
N SER A 18 5.64 14.16 -25.79
CA SER A 18 4.62 14.78 -26.64
C SER A 18 3.29 14.92 -25.89
N ARG A 19 2.41 15.80 -26.38
CA ARG A 19 1.06 15.94 -25.82
C ARG A 19 0.30 14.61 -25.80
N TYR A 20 0.44 13.80 -26.86
CA TYR A 20 -0.19 12.49 -26.94
C TYR A 20 0.36 11.49 -25.90
N ALA A 21 1.68 11.50 -25.68
CA ALA A 21 2.29 10.68 -24.63
C ALA A 21 1.80 11.12 -23.25
N MET A 22 1.78 12.42 -22.97
CA MET A 22 1.29 12.97 -21.70
C MET A 22 -0.17 12.59 -21.43
N THR A 23 -1.06 12.74 -22.41
CA THR A 23 -2.47 12.33 -22.28
C THR A 23 -2.59 10.83 -22.00
N ARG A 24 -1.83 10.00 -22.73
CA ARG A 24 -1.84 8.54 -22.54
C ARG A 24 -1.35 8.17 -21.14
N TYR A 25 -0.29 8.80 -20.63
CA TYR A 25 0.22 8.53 -19.28
C TYR A 25 -0.77 8.93 -18.19
N ILE A 26 -1.37 10.12 -18.29
CA ILE A 26 -2.41 10.55 -17.34
C ILE A 26 -3.59 9.55 -17.36
N HIS A 27 -4.01 9.09 -18.53
CA HIS A 27 -5.03 8.06 -18.66
C HIS A 27 -4.62 6.72 -18.03
N GLY A 28 -3.36 6.29 -18.23
CA GLY A 28 -2.81 5.10 -17.58
C GLY A 28 -2.81 5.21 -16.06
N PHE A 29 -2.46 6.38 -15.52
CA PHE A 29 -2.52 6.64 -14.07
C PHE A 29 -3.96 6.57 -13.54
N MET A 30 -4.90 7.25 -14.19
CA MET A 30 -6.29 7.34 -13.72
C MET A 30 -7.01 6.00 -13.72
N ASN A 31 -6.70 5.12 -14.67
CA ASN A 31 -7.35 3.81 -14.76
C ASN A 31 -6.59 2.70 -14.03
N GLY A 32 -5.28 2.85 -13.85
CA GLY A 32 -4.42 1.78 -13.33
C GLY A 32 -3.96 1.97 -11.89
N PHE A 33 -3.58 3.20 -11.50
CA PHE A 33 -3.00 3.46 -10.18
C PHE A 33 -4.00 4.12 -9.23
N HIS A 34 -4.68 5.17 -9.72
CA HIS A 34 -5.59 5.99 -8.93
C HIS A 34 -6.70 5.19 -8.20
N PRO A 35 -7.33 4.16 -8.80
CA PRO A 35 -8.37 3.38 -8.12
C PRO A 35 -7.88 2.67 -6.85
N HIS A 36 -6.58 2.39 -6.75
CA HIS A 36 -5.96 1.76 -5.58
C HIS A 36 -5.48 2.78 -4.54
N PHE A 37 -5.19 4.02 -4.97
CA PHE A 37 -4.68 5.11 -4.13
C PHE A 37 -5.41 6.43 -4.46
N PRO A 38 -6.71 6.55 -4.13
CA PRO A 38 -7.56 7.65 -4.59
C PRO A 38 -7.34 8.93 -3.77
N ILE A 39 -6.17 9.55 -3.93
CA ILE A 39 -5.81 10.79 -3.23
C ILE A 39 -6.15 12.06 -4.02
N LEU A 40 -6.38 11.94 -5.33
CA LEU A 40 -6.81 13.03 -6.20
C LEU A 40 -8.31 12.92 -6.45
N HIS A 41 -9.03 14.04 -6.48
CA HIS A 41 -10.48 14.05 -6.76
C HIS A 41 -10.72 14.35 -8.25
N PRO A 42 -11.02 13.36 -9.11
CA PRO A 42 -11.11 13.57 -10.56
C PRO A 42 -12.14 14.63 -10.99
N PRO A 43 -13.35 14.71 -10.40
CA PRO A 43 -14.37 15.69 -10.81
C PRO A 43 -13.94 17.14 -10.67
N THR A 44 -13.09 17.48 -9.69
CA THR A 44 -12.61 18.85 -9.46
C THR A 44 -11.17 19.08 -9.95
N LEU A 45 -10.57 18.09 -10.61
CA LEU A 45 -9.16 18.13 -10.99
C LEU A 45 -8.92 19.04 -12.21
N SER A 46 -7.97 19.96 -12.09
CA SER A 46 -7.55 20.83 -13.20
C SER A 46 -6.05 20.73 -13.43
N ILE A 47 -5.64 20.06 -14.51
CA ILE A 47 -4.22 19.91 -14.88
C ILE A 47 -3.53 21.27 -15.02
N ARG A 48 -4.24 22.30 -15.50
CA ARG A 48 -3.69 23.66 -15.67
C ARG A 48 -3.29 24.31 -14.35
N ARG A 49 -3.99 23.98 -13.26
CA ARG A 49 -3.77 24.58 -11.92
C ARG A 49 -2.88 23.72 -11.02
N MET A 50 -2.56 22.50 -11.46
CA MET A 50 -1.80 21.53 -10.70
C MET A 50 -0.30 21.86 -10.68
N ALA A 51 0.35 21.57 -9.57
CA ALA A 51 1.79 21.66 -9.44
C ALA A 51 2.54 20.82 -10.51
N PRO A 52 3.61 21.38 -11.12
CA PRO A 52 4.39 20.69 -12.14
C PRO A 52 5.00 19.37 -11.64
N GLU A 53 5.48 19.30 -10.41
CA GLU A 53 5.98 18.05 -9.83
C GLU A 53 4.91 16.96 -9.73
N LEU A 54 3.66 17.35 -9.46
CA LEU A 54 2.54 16.42 -9.37
C LEU A 54 2.12 15.93 -10.76
N ILE A 55 2.05 16.82 -11.76
CA ILE A 55 1.79 16.44 -13.15
C ILE A 55 2.85 15.43 -13.62
N MET A 56 4.13 15.72 -13.38
CA MET A 56 5.22 14.84 -13.78
C MET A 56 5.20 13.50 -13.02
N ALA A 57 4.86 13.51 -11.72
CA ALA A 57 4.74 12.28 -10.93
C ALA A 57 3.56 11.40 -11.41
N ILE A 58 2.40 11.99 -11.71
CA ILE A 58 1.24 11.31 -12.31
C ILE A 58 1.65 10.68 -13.64
N ALA A 59 2.34 11.44 -14.50
CA ALA A 59 2.80 10.94 -15.79
C ALA A 59 3.86 9.83 -15.64
N ALA A 60 4.77 9.95 -14.67
CA ALA A 60 5.79 8.95 -14.38
C ALA A 60 5.16 7.60 -14.00
N VAL A 61 4.24 7.61 -13.04
CA VAL A 61 3.49 6.41 -12.63
C VAL A 61 2.63 5.89 -13.78
N GLY A 62 1.91 6.78 -14.47
CA GLY A 62 1.03 6.42 -15.57
C GLY A 62 1.72 5.74 -16.75
N SER A 63 2.97 6.11 -17.04
CA SER A 63 3.78 5.46 -18.07
C SER A 63 4.03 3.97 -17.82
N GLN A 64 4.00 3.51 -16.55
CA GLN A 64 4.14 2.09 -16.20
C GLN A 64 2.94 1.29 -16.71
N TYR A 65 1.74 1.86 -16.60
CA TYR A 65 0.50 1.28 -17.13
C TYR A 65 0.37 1.40 -18.65
N CYS A 66 1.30 2.11 -19.29
CA CYS A 66 1.47 2.14 -20.74
C CYS A 66 2.63 1.26 -21.22
N LEU A 67 3.29 0.52 -20.31
CA LEU A 67 4.48 -0.30 -20.58
C LEU A 67 5.67 0.52 -21.11
N GLU A 68 5.73 1.81 -20.81
CA GLU A 68 6.76 2.73 -21.26
C GLU A 68 7.71 3.11 -20.10
N GLN A 69 8.21 2.10 -19.37
CA GLN A 69 8.94 2.28 -18.11
C GLN A 69 10.13 3.27 -18.21
N HIS A 70 10.85 3.23 -19.32
CA HIS A 70 11.97 4.14 -19.62
C HIS A 70 11.58 5.63 -19.60
N GLN A 71 10.39 6.01 -20.06
CA GLN A 71 9.90 7.39 -20.00
C GLN A 71 9.49 7.75 -18.58
N GLY A 72 8.90 6.79 -17.87
CA GLY A 72 8.58 6.93 -16.46
C GLY A 72 9.79 7.31 -15.61
N LEU A 73 10.93 6.66 -15.81
CA LEU A 73 12.17 6.97 -15.09
C LEU A 73 12.67 8.39 -15.38
N LYS A 74 12.61 8.84 -16.64
CA LYS A 74 12.96 10.23 -16.99
C LYS A 74 12.05 11.23 -16.27
N LEU A 75 10.74 10.99 -16.27
CA LEU A 75 9.74 11.84 -15.61
C LEU A 75 9.89 11.83 -14.09
N PHE A 76 10.21 10.67 -13.51
CA PHE A 76 10.47 10.51 -12.08
C PHE A 76 11.58 11.45 -11.61
N HIS A 77 12.73 11.48 -12.31
CA HIS A 77 13.84 12.33 -11.91
C HIS A 77 13.50 13.82 -11.99
N VAL A 78 12.79 14.23 -13.04
CA VAL A 78 12.32 15.62 -13.20
C VAL A 78 11.34 15.99 -12.09
N ALA A 79 10.33 15.15 -11.83
CA ALA A 79 9.34 15.36 -10.78
C ALA A 79 10.02 15.49 -9.40
N ARG A 80 10.96 14.58 -9.11
CA ARG A 80 11.73 14.59 -7.86
C ARG A 80 12.56 15.85 -7.71
N ALA A 81 13.26 16.28 -8.75
CA ALA A 81 14.08 17.50 -8.72
C ALA A 81 13.22 18.74 -8.42
N ILE A 82 12.07 18.88 -9.09
CA ILE A 82 11.14 20.00 -8.87
C ILE A 82 10.54 19.93 -7.46
N ALA A 83 10.09 18.75 -7.01
CA ALA A 83 9.50 18.57 -5.68
C ALA A 83 10.48 18.96 -4.57
N LEU A 84 11.72 18.45 -4.63
CA LEU A 84 12.74 18.74 -3.62
C LEU A 84 13.14 20.21 -3.61
N GLU A 85 13.23 20.85 -4.78
CA GLU A 85 13.52 22.28 -4.83
C GLU A 85 12.40 23.13 -4.24
N ARG A 86 11.14 22.76 -4.48
CA ARG A 86 9.99 23.42 -3.84
C ARG A 86 9.96 23.25 -2.33
N VAL A 87 10.41 22.10 -1.82
CA VAL A 87 10.58 21.90 -0.37
C VAL A 87 11.64 22.87 0.16
N ARG A 88 12.83 22.89 -0.45
CA ARG A 88 13.94 23.79 -0.05
C ARG A 88 13.54 25.27 -0.09
N ALA A 89 12.92 25.70 -1.18
CA ALA A 89 12.51 27.09 -1.37
C ALA A 89 11.46 27.55 -0.32
N ARG A 90 10.64 26.62 0.20
CA ARG A 90 9.68 26.95 1.28
C ARG A 90 10.35 27.05 2.64
N ASP A 91 11.40 26.27 2.87
CA ASP A 91 12.14 26.30 4.13
C ASP A 91 12.94 27.60 4.24
N SER A 92 13.59 28.04 3.16
CA SER A 92 14.30 29.33 3.12
C SER A 92 13.37 30.52 3.34
N VAL A 93 12.18 30.56 2.72
CA VAL A 93 11.21 31.66 2.93
C VAL A 93 10.74 31.75 4.39
N LYS A 94 10.62 30.63 5.10
CA LYS A 94 10.23 30.62 6.52
C LYS A 94 11.35 31.13 7.42
N GLU A 95 12.60 30.76 7.16
CA GLU A 95 13.77 31.28 7.89
C GLU A 95 13.88 32.81 7.77
N HIS A 96 13.66 33.37 6.58
CA HIS A 96 13.71 34.82 6.36
C HIS A 96 12.55 35.59 7.01
N ARG A 97 11.45 34.91 7.37
CA ARG A 97 10.29 35.51 8.03
C ARG A 97 10.42 35.54 9.56
N TYR A 98 11.33 34.75 10.13
CA TYR A 98 11.69 34.75 11.56
C TYR A 98 13.21 34.79 11.73
N PRO A 99 13.88 35.94 11.47
CA PRO A 99 15.29 36.07 11.81
C PRO A 99 15.45 35.87 13.32
N PHE A 100 16.35 34.96 13.69
CA PHE A 100 16.83 34.83 15.06
C PHE A 100 17.36 36.19 15.52
N GLN A 101 16.59 36.88 16.38
CA GLN A 101 17.11 38.02 17.14
C GLN A 101 18.05 37.45 18.20
N GLY A 102 19.30 37.23 17.82
CA GLY A 102 20.39 37.12 18.80
C GLY A 102 20.40 38.39 19.66
N PRO A 103 20.93 38.31 20.90
CA PRO A 103 21.02 39.48 21.76
C PRO A 103 21.75 40.60 21.01
N ALA A 104 21.09 41.75 20.91
CA ALA A 104 21.51 42.86 20.09
C ALA A 104 22.90 43.36 20.54
N ASP A 105 23.91 43.12 19.70
CA ASP A 105 25.09 43.97 19.69
C ASP A 105 24.67 45.32 19.08
N CYS A 106 24.33 46.24 19.97
CA CYS A 106 24.31 47.66 19.72
C CYS A 106 25.65 48.05 19.11
N PHE A 107 25.70 48.38 17.82
CA PHE A 107 26.55 49.41 17.18
C PHE A 107 26.52 49.17 15.68
N SER A 108 25.72 49.94 14.93
CA SER A 108 26.08 50.60 13.64
C SER A 108 24.84 51.13 12.90
N THR A 109 25.05 52.29 12.28
CA THR A 109 24.13 53.26 11.64
C THR A 109 23.31 52.75 10.44
N PRO A 110 22.22 53.46 10.06
CA PRO A 110 21.32 53.03 8.98
C PRO A 110 21.84 53.45 7.60
N PRO A 111 21.58 52.68 6.53
CA PRO A 111 21.57 53.22 5.19
C PRO A 111 20.15 53.24 4.60
N ASN A 112 19.72 54.47 4.30
CA ASN A 112 18.91 54.94 3.17
C ASN A 112 18.02 53.94 2.41
N SER A 113 16.72 54.19 2.53
CA SER A 113 15.71 54.26 1.47
C SER A 113 16.14 53.91 0.04
N ALA A 114 15.89 52.66 -0.36
CA ALA A 114 15.76 52.24 -1.75
C ALA A 114 15.04 50.88 -1.89
N THR A 115 13.79 50.75 -1.42
CA THR A 115 12.99 49.52 -1.61
C THR A 115 11.50 49.82 -1.79
N GLU A 116 11.16 50.60 -2.82
CA GLU A 116 9.75 50.78 -3.23
C GLU A 116 9.38 50.11 -4.57
N TYR A 117 10.31 49.39 -5.22
CA TYR A 117 10.04 48.75 -6.53
C TYR A 117 9.92 47.22 -6.50
N ALA A 118 10.01 46.56 -5.34
CA ALA A 118 9.88 45.09 -5.23
C ALA A 118 8.49 44.60 -4.79
N SER A 119 7.55 45.52 -4.56
CA SER A 119 6.24 45.22 -3.93
C SER A 119 5.18 44.71 -4.92
N GLY A 120 5.37 44.90 -6.23
CA GLY A 120 4.35 44.60 -7.25
C GLY A 120 4.33 43.16 -7.78
N MET A 121 5.46 42.45 -7.75
CA MET A 121 5.56 41.07 -8.31
C MET A 121 5.23 39.98 -7.27
N HIS A 122 5.31 40.30 -5.97
CA HIS A 122 5.10 39.35 -4.88
C HIS A 122 3.61 39.06 -4.57
N GLN A 123 2.69 39.94 -4.99
CA GLN A 123 1.26 39.77 -4.68
C GLN A 123 0.53 38.82 -5.64
N SER A 124 0.99 38.67 -6.89
CA SER A 124 0.33 37.75 -7.85
C SER A 124 0.66 36.28 -7.59
N TRP A 125 1.79 35.99 -6.95
CA TRP A 125 2.21 34.61 -6.71
C TRP A 125 1.66 34.10 -5.38
N SER A 126 1.40 34.94 -4.37
CA SER A 126 1.09 34.54 -2.99
C SER A 126 -0.14 33.64 -2.83
N SER A 127 -1.20 33.83 -3.62
CA SER A 127 -2.42 33.02 -3.55
C SER A 127 -2.24 31.58 -4.07
N SER A 128 -1.20 31.31 -4.86
CA SER A 128 -0.89 29.97 -5.37
C SER A 128 -0.15 29.08 -4.34
N TRP A 129 0.35 29.64 -3.24
CA TRP A 129 1.21 28.92 -2.28
C TRP A 129 0.44 28.20 -1.17
N ASP A 130 -0.84 28.54 -0.95
CA ASP A 130 -1.62 27.94 0.13
C ASP A 130 -2.01 26.47 -0.14
N TYR A 131 -2.11 26.06 -1.41
CA TYR A 131 -2.49 24.69 -1.80
C TYR A 131 -1.31 23.83 -2.27
N ALA A 132 -0.18 24.47 -2.57
CA ALA A 132 1.01 23.82 -3.05
C ALA A 132 1.66 22.79 -2.07
N PRO A 133 1.44 22.82 -0.73
CA PRO A 133 1.98 21.80 0.18
C PRO A 133 1.45 20.39 -0.08
N VAL A 134 0.12 20.25 -0.21
CA VAL A 134 -0.52 18.93 -0.38
C VAL A 134 -0.15 18.31 -1.72
N GLU A 135 -0.12 19.10 -2.80
CA GLU A 135 0.27 18.58 -4.12
C GLU A 135 1.73 18.09 -4.16
N THR A 136 2.65 18.74 -3.42
CA THR A 136 4.03 18.25 -3.27
C THR A 136 4.07 16.94 -2.48
N ILE A 137 3.25 16.79 -1.43
CA ILE A 137 3.12 15.53 -0.66
C ILE A 137 2.59 14.42 -1.58
N GLN A 138 1.56 14.69 -2.37
CA GLN A 138 0.99 13.75 -3.35
C GLN A 138 2.02 13.33 -4.40
N ALA A 139 2.80 14.29 -4.92
CA ALA A 139 3.87 14.01 -5.88
C ALA A 139 4.92 13.08 -5.27
N LEU A 140 5.40 13.38 -4.05
CA LEU A 140 6.37 12.55 -3.35
C LEU A 140 5.81 11.16 -3.00
N PHE A 141 4.52 11.05 -2.66
CA PHE A 141 3.88 9.75 -2.48
C PHE A 141 3.90 8.91 -3.76
N PHE A 142 3.54 9.48 -4.91
CA PHE A 142 3.59 8.77 -6.19
C PHE A 142 5.02 8.36 -6.59
N LEU A 143 5.99 9.25 -6.37
CA LEU A 143 7.40 8.92 -6.59
C LEU A 143 7.87 7.82 -5.64
N MET A 144 7.48 7.86 -4.37
CA MET A 144 7.79 6.79 -3.43
C MET A 144 7.21 5.46 -3.92
N ALA A 145 5.94 5.42 -4.34
CA ALA A 145 5.33 4.19 -4.85
C ALA A 145 6.06 3.64 -6.08
N MET A 146 6.46 4.54 -6.99
CA MET A 146 7.26 4.18 -8.16
C MET A 146 8.65 3.66 -7.79
N ALA A 147 9.32 4.24 -6.79
CA ALA A 147 10.60 3.78 -6.31
C ALA A 147 10.49 2.38 -5.67
N THR A 148 9.48 2.18 -4.81
CA THR A 148 9.20 0.93 -4.13
C THR A 148 8.94 -0.22 -5.08
N TRP A 149 8.15 0.01 -6.13
CA TRP A 149 7.73 -1.07 -7.04
C TRP A 149 8.57 -1.16 -8.32
N GLY A 150 9.30 -0.11 -8.66
CA GLY A 150 10.21 -0.05 -9.81
C GLY A 150 11.61 -0.59 -9.52
N GLY A 151 12.06 -0.58 -8.26
CA GLY A 151 13.30 -1.26 -7.82
C GLY A 151 14.62 -0.62 -8.26
N ARG A 152 14.64 0.67 -8.58
CA ARG A 152 15.86 1.37 -9.07
C ARG A 152 16.28 2.60 -8.27
N GLU A 153 15.41 3.08 -7.39
CA GLU A 153 15.56 4.39 -6.75
C GLU A 153 15.58 4.26 -5.23
N SER A 154 16.30 5.16 -4.56
CA SER A 154 16.37 5.18 -3.09
C SER A 154 15.01 5.54 -2.49
N ILE A 155 14.36 4.53 -1.88
CA ILE A 155 13.09 4.67 -1.17
C ILE A 155 13.29 5.54 0.08
N ALA A 156 14.39 5.32 0.81
CA ALA A 156 14.65 5.95 2.11
C ALA A 156 14.63 7.49 2.03
N ALA A 157 15.30 8.08 1.04
CA ALA A 157 15.35 9.54 0.90
C ALA A 157 13.95 10.15 0.66
N ILE A 158 13.13 9.53 -0.19
CA ILE A 158 11.78 10.03 -0.49
C ILE A 158 10.87 9.80 0.72
N GLN A 159 10.98 8.64 1.37
CA GLN A 159 10.20 8.29 2.56
C GLN A 159 10.43 9.29 3.70
N SER A 160 11.68 9.65 4.01
CA SER A 160 11.99 10.62 5.06
C SER A 160 11.41 12.01 4.77
N VAL A 161 11.55 12.50 3.54
CA VAL A 161 10.99 13.81 3.14
C VAL A 161 9.46 13.78 3.17
N LEU A 162 8.84 12.72 2.66
CA LEU A 162 7.39 12.58 2.68
C LEU A 162 6.86 12.54 4.13
N ALA A 163 7.47 11.73 4.99
CA ALA A 163 7.06 11.62 6.39
C ALA A 163 7.18 12.96 7.13
N MET A 164 8.25 13.72 6.86
CA MET A 164 8.42 15.07 7.39
C MET A 164 7.31 16.00 6.92
N LEU A 165 6.99 16.02 5.62
CA LEU A 165 5.95 16.91 5.09
C LEU A 165 4.55 16.54 5.57
N VAL A 166 4.22 15.25 5.65
CA VAL A 166 2.93 14.78 6.19
C VAL A 166 2.73 15.22 7.63
N ARG A 167 3.78 15.11 8.47
CA ARG A 167 3.74 15.61 9.85
C ARG A 167 3.56 17.11 9.92
N ARG A 168 4.31 17.84 9.09
CA ARG A 168 4.28 19.30 9.04
C ARG A 168 2.95 19.86 8.56
N ASP A 169 2.28 19.17 7.63
CA ASP A 169 0.92 19.53 7.18
C ASP A 169 -0.14 19.23 8.25
N GLY A 170 0.20 18.44 9.26
CA GLY A 170 -0.61 18.17 10.44
C GLY A 170 -1.47 16.92 10.30
N LEU A 171 -1.50 16.12 11.37
CA LEU A 171 -2.28 14.87 11.45
C LEU A 171 -3.48 15.01 12.41
N SER A 172 -4.02 16.22 12.55
CA SER A 172 -5.20 16.51 13.36
C SER A 172 -6.21 17.32 12.56
N GLU A 173 -7.50 17.10 12.78
CA GLU A 173 -8.57 17.87 12.14
C GLU A 173 -9.37 18.67 13.16
N SER A 174 -9.62 19.95 12.84
CA SER A 174 -10.61 20.78 13.51
C SER A 174 -11.97 20.66 12.82
N ILE A 175 -13.05 20.87 13.57
CA ILE A 175 -14.40 20.93 12.99
C ILE A 175 -14.50 22.21 12.16
N SER A 176 -14.44 22.05 10.84
CA SER A 176 -14.73 23.11 9.88
C SER A 176 -15.51 22.49 8.73
N THR A 177 -16.69 23.03 8.46
CA THR A 177 -17.48 22.68 7.27
C THR A 177 -16.96 23.50 6.09
N PRO A 178 -16.41 22.86 5.05
CA PRO A 178 -15.96 23.55 3.86
C PRO A 178 -17.14 24.26 3.19
N PRO A 179 -17.02 25.54 2.79
CA PRO A 179 -18.11 26.32 2.22
C PRO A 179 -18.43 25.94 0.77
N THR A 180 -17.50 25.32 0.05
CA THR A 180 -17.67 24.95 -1.37
C THR A 180 -17.28 23.49 -1.62
N TRP A 181 -17.80 22.91 -2.71
CA TRP A 181 -17.47 21.53 -3.12
C TRP A 181 -15.97 21.38 -3.43
N GLU A 182 -15.36 22.37 -4.05
CA GLU A 182 -13.93 22.39 -4.34
C GLU A 182 -13.07 22.44 -3.07
N GLU A 183 -13.49 23.20 -2.05
CA GLU A 183 -12.81 23.25 -0.77
C GLU A 183 -12.99 21.94 0.01
N TRP A 184 -14.18 21.35 -0.04
CA TRP A 184 -14.43 20.02 0.51
C TRP A 184 -13.56 18.96 -0.16
N ALA A 185 -13.54 18.94 -1.49
CA ALA A 185 -12.77 17.97 -2.26
C ALA A 185 -11.27 18.08 -1.96
N ARG A 186 -10.78 19.32 -1.75
CA ARG A 186 -9.39 19.57 -1.36
C ARG A 186 -9.09 19.10 0.06
N ALA A 187 -9.98 19.36 1.02
CA ALA A 187 -9.83 18.90 2.39
C ALA A 187 -9.83 17.37 2.47
N GLU A 188 -10.78 16.72 1.78
CA GLU A 188 -10.87 15.26 1.68
C GLU A 188 -9.65 14.67 0.95
N SER A 189 -9.18 15.30 -0.12
CA SER A 189 -7.95 14.92 -0.83
C SER A 189 -6.72 14.98 0.08
N SER A 190 -6.59 16.03 0.92
CA SER A 190 -5.53 16.13 1.92
C SER A 190 -5.63 15.02 2.97
N ARG A 191 -6.83 14.77 3.52
CA ARG A 191 -7.09 13.68 4.47
C ARG A 191 -6.71 12.32 3.89
N ARG A 192 -7.21 12.00 2.69
CA ARG A 192 -6.91 10.75 1.97
C ARG A 192 -5.41 10.60 1.71
N THR A 193 -4.73 11.68 1.32
CA THR A 193 -3.26 11.69 1.11
C THR A 193 -2.50 11.28 2.37
N LYS A 194 -2.85 11.84 3.53
CA LYS A 194 -2.20 11.54 4.82
C LYS A 194 -2.44 10.10 5.25
N LEU A 195 -3.69 9.66 5.20
CA LEU A 195 -4.07 8.30 5.60
C LEU A 195 -3.50 7.23 4.67
N ILE A 196 -3.50 7.47 3.35
CA ILE A 196 -2.88 6.56 2.38
C ILE A 196 -1.35 6.54 2.54
N SER A 197 -0.71 7.68 2.84
CA SER A 197 0.72 7.71 3.16
C SER A 197 1.03 6.85 4.38
N PHE A 198 0.21 6.93 5.45
CA PHE A 198 0.31 6.04 6.61
C PHE A 198 0.15 4.56 6.22
N SER A 199 -0.88 4.21 5.45
CA SER A 199 -1.10 2.84 4.98
C SER A 199 0.08 2.32 4.16
N PHE A 200 0.66 3.17 3.30
CA PHE A 200 1.81 2.81 2.46
C PHE A 200 3.10 2.64 3.27
N PHE A 201 3.32 3.45 4.30
CA PHE A 201 4.40 3.23 5.24
C PHE A 201 4.26 1.90 5.99
N ASN A 202 3.04 1.53 6.39
CA ASN A 202 2.79 0.20 6.97
C ASN A 202 3.02 -0.93 5.95
N LEU A 203 2.72 -0.70 4.67
CA LEU A 203 3.07 -1.65 3.61
C LEU A 203 4.59 -1.84 3.50
N HIS A 204 5.39 -0.77 3.63
CA HIS A 204 6.85 -0.91 3.72
C HIS A 204 7.28 -1.72 4.95
N SER A 205 6.63 -1.53 6.10
CA SER A 205 6.92 -2.36 7.28
C SER A 205 6.65 -3.84 7.05
N ILE A 206 5.61 -4.17 6.28
CA ILE A 206 5.27 -5.55 5.92
C ILE A 206 6.32 -6.15 4.98
N VAL A 207 6.74 -5.38 3.96
CA VAL A 207 7.58 -5.89 2.85
C VAL A 207 9.07 -5.85 3.19
N LEU A 208 9.52 -4.73 3.74
CA LEU A 208 10.93 -4.42 3.95
C LEU A 208 11.36 -4.63 5.41
N ASN A 209 10.44 -5.00 6.30
CA ASN A 209 10.66 -5.07 7.74
C ASN A 209 11.21 -3.76 8.35
N LEU A 210 10.89 -2.61 7.73
CA LEU A 210 11.29 -1.29 8.20
C LEU A 210 10.24 -0.70 9.16
N PRO A 211 10.63 0.00 10.23
CA PRO A 211 9.66 0.66 11.10
C PRO A 211 8.87 1.71 10.31
N SER A 212 7.56 1.76 10.53
CA SER A 212 6.71 2.78 9.89
C SER A 212 7.12 4.17 10.40
N PRO A 213 7.40 5.13 9.51
CA PRO A 213 7.65 6.49 9.93
C PRO A 213 6.45 7.19 10.54
N LEU A 214 5.22 6.67 10.49
CA LEU A 214 4.03 7.24 11.13
C LEU A 214 3.35 6.20 12.02
N MET A 215 3.00 6.58 13.25
CA MET A 215 2.37 5.69 14.22
C MET A 215 0.86 5.90 14.28
N ILE A 216 0.12 4.87 14.72
CA ILE A 216 -1.33 4.97 15.01
C ILE A 216 -1.64 6.19 15.88
N SER A 217 -0.84 6.46 16.92
CA SER A 217 -1.04 7.58 17.86
C SER A 217 -0.91 8.96 17.22
N ASP A 218 -0.22 9.06 16.08
CA ASP A 218 -0.04 10.33 15.37
C ASP A 218 -1.35 10.76 14.68
N LEU A 219 -2.22 9.81 14.35
CA LEU A 219 -3.42 10.03 13.55
C LEU A 219 -4.60 10.53 14.40
N LYS A 220 -4.83 11.84 14.42
CA LYS A 220 -6.03 12.49 14.98
C LYS A 220 -6.95 13.02 13.86
N LEU A 221 -6.95 12.32 12.74
CA LEU A 221 -7.75 12.61 11.54
C LEU A 221 -9.09 11.88 11.59
N ARG A 222 -10.04 12.35 10.78
CA ARG A 222 -11.25 11.57 10.47
C ARG A 222 -10.94 10.48 9.46
N LEU A 223 -11.75 9.42 9.43
CA LEU A 223 -11.73 8.47 8.33
C LEU A 223 -12.25 9.14 7.04
N PRO A 224 -11.92 8.60 5.85
CA PRO A 224 -12.39 9.14 4.57
C PRO A 224 -13.91 9.04 4.43
N CYS A 225 -14.49 9.94 3.64
CA CYS A 225 -15.91 9.90 3.28
C CYS A 225 -16.27 8.65 2.45
N SER A 226 -17.57 8.44 2.25
CA SER A 226 -18.08 7.36 1.38
C SER A 226 -17.56 7.50 -0.06
N GLU A 227 -17.42 6.39 -0.77
CA GLU A 227 -17.04 6.38 -2.18
C GLU A 227 -18.13 6.98 -3.07
N LEU A 228 -19.39 7.00 -2.61
CA LEU A 228 -20.47 7.71 -3.28
C LEU A 228 -20.27 9.24 -3.24
N GLU A 229 -19.92 9.80 -2.08
CA GLU A 229 -19.60 11.22 -1.96
C GLU A 229 -18.35 11.59 -2.74
N TRP A 230 -17.29 10.78 -2.62
CA TRP A 230 -16.01 11.02 -3.30
C TRP A 230 -16.09 10.94 -4.82
N LYS A 231 -17.01 10.14 -5.38
CA LYS A 231 -17.18 9.99 -6.83
C LYS A 231 -18.31 10.84 -7.40
N ALA A 232 -18.93 11.71 -6.59
CA ALA A 232 -19.98 12.60 -7.07
C ALA A 232 -19.50 13.41 -8.28
N SER A 233 -20.28 13.43 -9.36
CA SER A 233 -19.84 13.99 -10.65
C SER A 233 -20.00 15.51 -10.76
N SER A 234 -20.75 16.13 -9.85
CA SER A 234 -20.99 17.57 -9.81
C SER A 234 -21.22 18.05 -8.38
N SER A 235 -21.16 19.37 -8.19
CA SER A 235 -21.43 20.02 -6.91
C SER A 235 -22.84 19.72 -6.41
N GLU A 236 -23.83 19.69 -7.29
CA GLU A 236 -25.23 19.42 -6.95
C GLU A 236 -25.43 17.97 -6.50
N ALA A 237 -24.81 17.02 -7.22
CA ALA A 237 -24.84 15.61 -6.87
C ALA A 237 -24.15 15.36 -5.52
N TRP A 238 -23.00 16.00 -5.29
CA TRP A 238 -22.30 15.95 -4.01
C TRP A 238 -23.15 16.50 -2.88
N GLN A 239 -23.73 17.70 -3.05
CA GLN A 239 -24.53 18.35 -2.02
C GLN A 239 -25.75 17.51 -1.62
N ALA A 240 -26.43 16.87 -2.59
CA ALA A 240 -27.56 16.00 -2.33
C ALA A 240 -27.20 14.75 -1.48
N ILE A 241 -25.99 14.22 -1.66
CA ILE A 241 -25.49 13.09 -0.88
C ILE A 241 -24.99 13.58 0.48
N ASN A 242 -24.15 14.62 0.50
CA ASN A 242 -23.50 15.13 1.70
C ASN A 242 -24.51 15.62 2.77
N HIS A 243 -25.64 16.21 2.37
CA HIS A 243 -26.72 16.59 3.29
C HIS A 243 -27.38 15.41 4.02
N ARG A 244 -27.28 14.20 3.46
CA ARG A 244 -27.86 12.98 4.03
C ARG A 244 -26.81 12.11 4.72
N SER A 245 -25.53 12.37 4.46
CA SER A 245 -24.42 11.62 5.02
C SER A 245 -24.13 12.05 6.45
N GLU A 246 -23.85 11.08 7.30
CA GLU A 246 -23.23 11.34 8.58
C GLU A 246 -21.78 11.79 8.39
N GLN A 247 -21.27 12.61 9.30
CA GLN A 247 -19.86 12.99 9.25
C GLN A 247 -18.97 11.76 9.46
N PRO A 248 -17.88 11.60 8.67
CA PRO A 248 -16.96 10.48 8.87
C PRO A 248 -16.39 10.47 10.30
N PRO A 249 -16.35 9.32 10.97
CA PRO A 249 -15.90 9.23 12.37
C PRO A 249 -14.40 9.50 12.50
N LEU A 250 -13.93 9.81 13.71
CA LEU A 250 -12.51 9.91 13.99
C LEU A 250 -11.84 8.53 13.89
N PHE A 251 -10.64 8.51 13.32
CA PHE A 251 -9.85 7.27 13.19
C PHE A 251 -9.63 6.60 14.55
N GLN A 252 -9.26 7.37 15.58
CA GLN A 252 -9.01 6.84 16.93
C GLN A 252 -10.24 6.19 17.55
N ASP A 253 -11.42 6.78 17.37
CA ASP A 253 -12.67 6.25 17.93
C ASP A 253 -13.00 4.88 17.31
N CYS A 254 -12.89 4.78 15.98
CA CYS A 254 -13.08 3.52 15.27
C CYS A 254 -12.01 2.48 15.65
N PHE A 255 -10.75 2.88 15.77
CA PHE A 255 -9.68 1.96 16.13
C PHE A 255 -9.84 1.43 17.56
N VAL A 256 -10.18 2.28 18.53
CA VAL A 256 -10.48 1.88 19.91
C VAL A 256 -11.70 0.95 19.97
N LEU A 257 -12.74 1.23 19.18
CA LEU A 257 -13.96 0.42 19.12
C LEU A 257 -13.69 -1.03 18.68
N LEU A 258 -12.68 -1.28 17.83
CA LEU A 258 -12.25 -2.63 17.47
C LEU A 258 -11.77 -3.45 18.68
N PHE A 259 -11.28 -2.80 19.73
CA PHE A 259 -10.76 -3.48 20.93
C PHE A 259 -11.74 -3.47 22.12
N LYS A 260 -12.86 -2.76 22.04
CA LYS A 260 -13.90 -2.79 23.08
C LYS A 260 -14.59 -4.15 23.11
N ASP A 261 -14.93 -4.65 24.30
CA ASP A 261 -15.77 -5.85 24.43
C ASP A 261 -17.26 -5.45 24.26
N SER A 262 -17.70 -5.37 23.00
CA SER A 262 -19.08 -5.08 22.60
C SER A 262 -19.35 -5.64 21.20
N ASP A 263 -20.59 -5.88 20.80
CA ASP A 263 -20.87 -6.35 19.43
C ASP A 263 -20.91 -5.23 18.38
N ILE A 264 -20.69 -3.99 18.81
CA ILE A 264 -20.70 -2.81 17.94
C ILE A 264 -19.44 -2.81 17.07
N THR A 265 -19.64 -2.74 15.76
CA THR A 265 -18.58 -2.63 14.75
C THR A 265 -18.41 -1.18 14.28
N PRO A 266 -17.21 -0.75 13.87
CA PRO A 266 -17.02 0.58 13.30
C PRO A 266 -17.73 0.72 11.95
N VAL A 267 -18.59 1.73 11.83
CA VAL A 267 -19.21 2.11 10.55
C VAL A 267 -18.31 3.12 9.86
N CYS A 268 -17.75 2.77 8.70
CA CYS A 268 -16.86 3.63 7.93
C CYS A 268 -16.88 3.27 6.44
N SER A 269 -16.30 4.12 5.58
CA SER A 269 -16.14 3.83 4.15
C SER A 269 -15.21 2.64 3.89
N SER A 270 -15.22 2.11 2.67
CA SER A 270 -14.28 1.07 2.22
C SER A 270 -12.82 1.48 2.39
N LEU A 271 -12.47 2.75 2.10
CA LEU A 271 -11.14 3.30 2.36
C LEU A 271 -10.87 3.50 3.85
N GLY A 272 -11.88 3.87 4.64
CA GLY A 272 -11.76 3.92 6.10
C GLY A 272 -11.42 2.55 6.71
N SER A 273 -12.14 1.52 6.29
CA SER A 273 -11.89 0.13 6.68
C SER A 273 -10.50 -0.34 6.25
N HIS A 274 -10.05 0.05 5.06
CA HIS A 274 -8.69 -0.19 4.57
C HIS A 274 -7.60 0.42 5.47
N VAL A 275 -7.79 1.66 5.92
CA VAL A 275 -6.86 2.31 6.87
C VAL A 275 -6.86 1.58 8.22
N LEU A 276 -8.01 1.10 8.70
CA LEU A 276 -8.10 0.35 9.96
C LEU A 276 -7.37 -0.99 9.91
N ILE A 277 -7.41 -1.73 8.79
CA ILE A 277 -6.66 -3.00 8.70
C ILE A 277 -5.15 -2.77 8.67
N HIS A 278 -4.68 -1.68 8.03
CA HIS A 278 -3.28 -1.27 8.10
C HIS A 278 -2.86 -0.91 9.54
N ALA A 279 -3.72 -0.26 10.31
CA ALA A 279 -3.48 0.03 11.72
C ALA A 279 -3.41 -1.26 12.57
N LEU A 280 -4.32 -2.22 12.36
CA LEU A 280 -4.25 -3.52 13.04
C LEU A 280 -2.94 -4.26 12.71
N LEU A 281 -2.53 -4.26 11.44
CA LEU A 281 -1.25 -4.83 11.00
C LEU A 281 -0.06 -4.14 11.68
N GLN A 282 -0.04 -2.81 11.73
CA GLN A 282 1.02 -2.07 12.43
C GLN A 282 1.09 -2.50 13.90
N ARG A 283 -0.04 -2.60 14.60
CA ARG A 283 -0.09 -3.03 16.00
C ARG A 283 0.42 -4.47 16.18
N ILE A 284 0.02 -5.39 15.30
CA ILE A 284 0.48 -6.79 15.33
C ILE A 284 2.01 -6.85 15.15
N LEU A 285 2.56 -6.14 14.15
CA LEU A 285 3.99 -6.12 13.86
C LEU A 285 4.80 -5.51 15.00
N LEU A 286 4.36 -4.37 15.56
CA LEU A 286 5.03 -3.73 16.70
C LEU A 286 5.08 -4.63 17.93
N ILE A 287 3.98 -5.31 18.25
CA ILE A 287 3.91 -6.25 19.37
C ILE A 287 4.87 -7.41 19.14
N LYS A 288 4.89 -8.00 17.93
CA LYS A 288 5.80 -9.09 17.59
C LYS A 288 7.27 -8.67 17.69
N GLN A 289 7.62 -7.50 17.17
CA GLN A 289 8.98 -6.93 17.25
C GLN A 289 9.39 -6.64 18.71
N ALA A 290 8.49 -6.12 19.55
CA ALA A 290 8.76 -5.86 20.95
C ALA A 290 8.85 -7.13 21.82
N THR A 291 8.28 -8.24 21.35
CA THR A 291 8.29 -9.54 22.04
C THR A 291 9.37 -10.47 21.46
N GLN A 292 10.28 -9.96 20.60
CA GLN A 292 11.28 -10.82 19.96
C GLN A 292 12.12 -11.57 21.01
N PRO A 293 12.26 -12.90 20.87
CA PRO A 293 12.78 -13.71 21.95
C PRO A 293 14.30 -13.80 21.89
N GLU A 294 14.99 -13.65 23.03
CA GLU A 294 16.32 -14.26 23.20
C GLU A 294 16.21 -15.80 23.33
N SER A 295 15.00 -16.36 23.47
CA SER A 295 14.71 -17.79 23.57
C SER A 295 13.39 -18.17 22.87
N ALA A 296 13.43 -19.15 21.97
CA ALA A 296 12.39 -19.49 20.97
C ALA A 296 10.97 -19.85 21.47
N ASP A 297 10.67 -19.73 22.76
CA ASP A 297 9.45 -20.28 23.39
C ASP A 297 8.49 -19.23 24.00
N MET A 298 8.75 -17.92 23.90
CA MET A 298 7.77 -16.92 24.35
C MET A 298 6.68 -16.69 23.31
N GLU A 299 5.60 -17.48 23.42
CA GLU A 299 4.34 -17.15 22.78
C GLU A 299 3.80 -15.81 23.29
N LEU A 300 3.14 -15.07 22.39
CA LEU A 300 2.41 -13.84 22.73
C LEU A 300 1.47 -14.10 23.90
N ALA A 301 1.50 -13.24 24.92
CA ALA A 301 0.63 -13.35 26.09
C ALA A 301 -0.83 -13.67 25.65
N PRO A 302 -1.44 -14.77 26.12
CA PRO A 302 -2.69 -15.30 25.56
C PRO A 302 -3.83 -14.27 25.48
N GLY A 303 -3.90 -13.35 26.46
CA GLY A 303 -4.87 -12.26 26.47
C GLY A 303 -4.70 -11.25 25.31
N LEU A 304 -3.46 -10.91 24.95
CA LEU A 304 -3.16 -9.96 23.87
C LEU A 304 -3.45 -10.57 22.49
N SER A 305 -3.08 -11.83 22.28
CA SER A 305 -3.42 -12.58 21.06
C SER A 305 -4.93 -12.68 20.89
N SER A 306 -5.66 -13.02 21.96
CA SER A 306 -7.12 -13.09 21.94
C SER A 306 -7.77 -11.74 21.65
N SER A 307 -7.25 -10.64 22.22
CA SER A 307 -7.74 -9.28 21.96
C SER A 307 -7.56 -8.88 20.49
N LEU A 308 -6.40 -9.16 19.89
CA LEU A 308 -6.14 -8.88 18.47
C LEU A 308 -7.02 -9.72 17.54
N ARG A 309 -7.27 -11.00 17.87
CA ARG A 309 -8.21 -11.84 17.12
C ARG A 309 -9.64 -11.31 17.17
N ARG A 310 -10.10 -10.87 18.35
CA ARG A 310 -11.42 -10.22 18.48
C ARG A 310 -11.50 -8.95 17.64
N ALA A 311 -10.45 -8.13 17.64
CA ALA A 311 -10.38 -6.92 16.83
C ALA A 311 -10.43 -7.23 15.32
N LEU A 312 -9.70 -8.24 14.85
CA LEU A 312 -9.77 -8.69 13.46
C LEU A 312 -11.15 -9.23 13.10
N LYS A 313 -11.80 -10.00 14.00
CA LYS A 313 -13.17 -10.49 13.77
C LYS A 313 -14.18 -9.35 13.70
N LYS A 314 -14.06 -8.34 14.56
CA LYS A 314 -14.87 -7.12 14.50
C LYS A 314 -14.66 -6.35 13.21
N TRP A 315 -13.42 -6.24 12.76
CA TRP A 315 -13.10 -5.64 11.46
C TRP A 315 -13.77 -6.40 10.32
N GLN A 316 -13.71 -7.74 10.33
CA GLN A 316 -14.38 -8.60 9.35
C GLN A 316 -15.90 -8.34 9.33
N ASN A 317 -16.54 -8.38 10.49
CA ASN A 317 -17.98 -8.14 10.60
C ASN A 317 -18.35 -6.74 10.07
N GLY A 318 -17.55 -5.73 10.38
CA GLY A 318 -17.72 -4.37 9.84
C GLY A 318 -17.54 -4.30 8.33
N TRP A 319 -16.59 -5.04 7.77
CA TRP A 319 -16.38 -5.17 6.32
C TRP A 319 -17.58 -5.86 5.65
N GLU A 320 -18.09 -6.95 6.21
CA GLU A 320 -19.23 -7.71 5.67
C GLU A 320 -20.55 -6.91 5.69
N LEU A 321 -20.75 -6.06 6.69
CA LEU A 321 -21.93 -5.19 6.82
C LEU A 321 -21.86 -3.92 5.95
N ASN A 322 -20.69 -3.59 5.40
CA ASN A 322 -20.51 -2.37 4.62
C ASN A 322 -21.01 -2.54 3.18
N SER A 323 -21.90 -1.64 2.75
CA SER A 323 -22.48 -1.65 1.39
C SER A 323 -21.46 -1.38 0.28
N GLU A 324 -20.31 -0.78 0.60
CA GLU A 324 -19.20 -0.56 -0.34
C GLU A 324 -18.28 -1.78 -0.46
N SER A 325 -18.41 -2.78 0.43
CA SER A 325 -17.55 -3.95 0.41
C SER A 325 -17.88 -4.91 -0.71
N SER A 326 -16.84 -5.43 -1.35
CA SER A 326 -17.02 -6.42 -2.41
C SER A 326 -15.75 -7.25 -2.59
N LEU A 327 -15.94 -8.54 -2.86
CA LEU A 327 -14.88 -9.42 -3.35
C LEU A 327 -14.65 -9.27 -4.86
N ASN A 328 -15.49 -8.50 -5.56
CA ASN A 328 -15.30 -8.21 -6.98
C ASN A 328 -14.35 -7.00 -7.15
N PRO A 329 -13.15 -7.17 -7.71
CA PRO A 329 -12.21 -6.06 -7.90
C PRO A 329 -12.69 -5.03 -8.94
N LEU A 330 -13.72 -5.36 -9.75
CA LEU A 330 -14.38 -4.46 -10.71
C LEU A 330 -15.66 -3.81 -10.14
N ASN A 331 -15.87 -3.86 -8.82
CA ASN A 331 -17.02 -3.22 -8.18
C ASN A 331 -17.05 -1.70 -8.47
N LYS A 332 -18.25 -1.12 -8.60
CA LYS A 332 -18.48 0.32 -8.80
C LYS A 332 -17.83 1.21 -7.72
N HIS A 333 -17.71 0.70 -6.49
CA HIS A 333 -17.05 1.38 -5.38
C HIS A 333 -15.51 1.33 -5.47
N GLY A 334 -14.95 0.51 -6.37
CA GLY A 334 -13.53 0.40 -6.63
C GLY A 334 -12.88 -0.80 -5.92
N PRO A 335 -11.57 -1.03 -6.14
CA PRO A 335 -10.88 -2.25 -5.71
C PRO A 335 -10.44 -2.22 -4.24
N ILE A 336 -10.61 -1.12 -3.51
CA ILE A 336 -10.03 -0.96 -2.16
C ILE A 336 -10.58 -1.97 -1.16
N ALA A 337 -11.90 -2.20 -1.16
CA ALA A 337 -12.50 -3.19 -0.27
C ALA A 337 -11.93 -4.60 -0.51
N PHE A 338 -11.73 -4.96 -1.78
CA PHE A 338 -11.09 -6.20 -2.20
C PHE A 338 -9.62 -6.26 -1.74
N ASN A 339 -8.84 -5.19 -1.95
CA ASN A 339 -7.46 -5.15 -1.50
C ASN A 339 -7.32 -5.30 0.04
N SER A 340 -8.29 -4.78 0.80
CA SER A 340 -8.32 -4.91 2.26
C SER A 340 -8.46 -6.36 2.74
N THR A 341 -9.09 -7.25 1.96
CA THR A 341 -9.22 -8.66 2.36
C THR A 341 -7.86 -9.38 2.32
N ALA A 342 -6.98 -9.03 1.38
CA ALA A 342 -5.61 -9.55 1.40
C ALA A 342 -4.88 -9.16 2.70
N LEU A 343 -4.93 -7.87 3.07
CA LEU A 343 -4.32 -7.40 4.33
C LEU A 343 -4.95 -8.06 5.56
N PHE A 344 -6.24 -8.37 5.52
CA PHE A 344 -6.93 -9.11 6.57
C PHE A 344 -6.41 -10.55 6.74
N HIS A 345 -6.28 -11.31 5.65
CA HIS A 345 -5.69 -12.65 5.70
C HIS A 345 -4.23 -12.60 6.18
N LEU A 346 -3.49 -11.61 5.70
CA LEU A 346 -2.11 -11.38 6.12
C LEU A 346 -2.02 -11.06 7.62
N ALA A 347 -2.94 -10.26 8.17
CA ALA A 347 -2.96 -9.91 9.59
C ALA A 347 -3.14 -11.14 10.48
N TYR A 348 -4.04 -12.06 10.12
CA TYR A 348 -4.20 -13.33 10.83
C TYR A 348 -2.94 -14.19 10.76
N ILE A 349 -2.31 -14.27 9.59
CA ILE A 349 -1.06 -15.01 9.40
C ILE A 349 0.05 -14.43 10.27
N ARG A 350 0.25 -13.11 10.25
CA ARG A 350 1.28 -12.42 11.06
C ARG A 350 1.01 -12.46 12.55
N LEU A 351 -0.25 -12.59 12.95
CA LEU A 351 -0.60 -12.83 14.34
C LEU A 351 -0.24 -14.26 14.77
N ALA A 352 -0.58 -15.24 13.92
CA ALA A 352 -0.42 -16.66 14.20
C ALA A 352 1.04 -17.13 14.13
N VAL A 353 1.80 -16.65 13.15
CA VAL A 353 3.15 -17.12 12.84
C VAL A 353 4.12 -15.95 12.73
N ASP A 354 5.28 -16.08 13.36
CA ASP A 354 6.38 -15.15 13.12
C ASP A 354 7.17 -15.56 11.88
N ILE A 355 7.21 -14.67 10.88
CA ILE A 355 7.91 -14.86 9.60
C ILE A 355 8.92 -13.71 9.39
N SER A 356 9.32 -13.02 10.47
CA SER A 356 10.12 -11.78 10.40
C SER A 356 11.62 -12.01 10.16
N SER A 357 12.17 -13.17 10.51
CA SER A 357 13.61 -13.50 10.34
C SER A 357 14.08 -13.62 8.88
N ALA A 358 13.16 -13.73 7.92
CA ALA A 358 13.46 -14.16 6.55
C ALA A 358 13.30 -13.06 5.49
N ARG A 359 13.39 -11.75 5.82
CA ARG A 359 12.86 -10.70 4.92
C ARG A 359 13.74 -9.48 4.69
N SER A 360 14.22 -9.40 3.45
CA SER A 360 14.36 -8.16 2.68
C SER A 360 14.31 -8.49 1.17
N PRO A 361 13.11 -8.73 0.60
CA PRO A 361 12.96 -9.30 -0.74
C PRO A 361 13.61 -8.42 -1.82
N PHE A 362 13.63 -7.09 -1.65
CA PHE A 362 14.22 -6.19 -2.64
C PHE A 362 15.70 -5.87 -2.43
N GLU A 363 16.35 -6.46 -1.43
CA GLU A 363 17.80 -6.34 -1.24
C GLU A 363 18.59 -7.48 -1.90
N HIS A 364 17.94 -8.63 -2.11
CA HIS A 364 18.54 -9.86 -2.62
C HIS A 364 18.14 -10.13 -4.07
N ASP A 365 18.95 -10.89 -4.81
CA ASP A 365 18.50 -11.50 -6.05
C ASP A 365 17.42 -12.57 -5.77
N GLN A 366 16.55 -12.81 -6.75
CA GLN A 366 15.40 -13.72 -6.66
C GLN A 366 15.82 -15.14 -6.25
N ILE A 367 16.98 -15.59 -6.72
CA ILE A 367 17.52 -16.92 -6.42
C ILE A 367 17.91 -17.00 -4.95
N GLN A 368 18.67 -16.02 -4.44
CA GLN A 368 19.11 -15.99 -3.06
C GLN A 368 17.90 -15.92 -2.12
N PHE A 369 16.92 -15.06 -2.43
CA PHE A 369 15.72 -14.93 -1.61
C PHE A 369 14.90 -16.24 -1.56
N ALA A 370 14.77 -16.96 -2.68
CA ALA A 370 14.13 -18.28 -2.72
C ALA A 370 14.92 -19.34 -1.92
N MET A 371 16.25 -19.29 -1.92
CA MET A 371 17.09 -20.14 -1.08
C MET A 371 16.92 -19.82 0.40
N ASP A 372 16.85 -18.54 0.77
CA ASP A 372 16.65 -18.09 2.15
C ASP A 372 15.30 -18.59 2.68
N LEU A 373 14.23 -18.49 1.88
CA LEU A 373 12.91 -19.06 2.18
C LEU A 373 12.97 -20.58 2.38
N ASN A 374 13.70 -21.30 1.53
CA ASN A 374 13.85 -22.76 1.62
C ASN A 374 14.73 -23.21 2.80
N SER A 375 15.62 -22.34 3.28
CA SER A 375 16.51 -22.61 4.41
C SER A 375 15.87 -22.37 5.77
N GLN A 376 14.70 -21.71 5.82
CA GLN A 376 14.01 -21.45 7.09
C GLN A 376 13.64 -22.75 7.81
N PRO A 377 13.67 -22.76 9.15
CA PRO A 377 13.25 -23.92 9.92
C PRO A 377 11.75 -24.20 9.71
N ASN A 378 11.41 -25.48 9.78
CA ASN A 378 10.01 -25.90 9.68
C ASN A 378 9.19 -25.32 10.83
N LEU A 379 8.00 -24.82 10.51
CA LEU A 379 7.09 -24.32 11.52
C LEU A 379 6.47 -25.50 12.29
N ARG A 380 6.27 -25.32 13.60
CA ARG A 380 5.65 -26.32 14.44
C ARG A 380 4.18 -26.52 14.04
N ARG A 381 3.78 -27.78 13.86
CA ARG A 381 2.39 -28.17 13.63
C ARG A 381 1.53 -27.82 14.85
N GLY A 382 0.32 -27.31 14.60
CA GLY A 382 -0.64 -26.97 15.63
C GLY A 382 -1.61 -25.87 15.20
N SER A 383 -2.50 -25.48 16.10
CA SER A 383 -3.63 -24.58 15.84
C SER A 383 -3.25 -23.24 15.20
N MET A 384 -2.08 -22.68 15.51
CA MET A 384 -1.59 -21.43 14.91
C MET A 384 -1.22 -21.60 13.43
N LEU A 385 -0.51 -22.69 13.09
CA LEU A 385 -0.17 -22.98 11.70
C LEU A 385 -1.42 -23.31 10.89
N THR A 386 -2.36 -24.08 11.46
CA THR A 386 -3.67 -24.38 10.86
C THR A 386 -4.49 -23.11 10.61
N LEU A 387 -4.52 -22.19 11.57
CA LEU A 387 -5.15 -20.88 11.40
C LEU A 387 -4.49 -20.09 10.26
N GLY A 388 -3.16 -20.04 10.20
CA GLY A 388 -2.43 -19.38 9.13
C GLY A 388 -2.76 -19.97 7.76
N ALA A 389 -2.74 -21.31 7.64
CA ALA A 389 -3.06 -22.04 6.43
C ALA A 389 -4.50 -21.80 5.96
N ARG A 390 -5.47 -21.79 6.90
CA ARG A 390 -6.87 -21.46 6.61
C ARG A 390 -7.02 -20.07 5.97
N HIS A 391 -6.33 -19.06 6.51
CA HIS A 391 -6.36 -17.72 5.91
C HIS A 391 -5.61 -17.65 4.58
N ALA A 392 -4.51 -18.38 4.43
CA ALA A 392 -3.73 -18.42 3.19
C ALA A 392 -4.50 -19.10 2.05
N VAL A 393 -5.19 -20.22 2.31
CA VAL A 393 -6.02 -20.90 1.29
C VAL A 393 -7.26 -20.07 0.97
N ALA A 394 -7.91 -19.45 1.97
CA ALA A 394 -9.05 -18.57 1.72
C ALA A 394 -8.69 -17.37 0.82
N ALA A 395 -7.45 -16.87 0.89
CA ALA A 395 -6.97 -15.83 -0.02
C ALA A 395 -6.69 -16.36 -1.45
N LEU A 396 -6.35 -17.65 -1.60
CA LEU A 396 -6.08 -18.30 -2.88
C LEU A 396 -7.37 -18.69 -3.62
N CYS A 397 -8.46 -19.02 -2.92
CA CYS A 397 -9.70 -19.47 -3.55
C CYS A 397 -10.26 -18.48 -4.57
N PRO A 398 -10.44 -17.17 -4.28
CA PRO A 398 -11.00 -16.23 -5.25
C PRO A 398 -10.22 -16.13 -6.56
N PRO A 399 -8.87 -15.95 -6.58
CA PRO A 399 -8.14 -15.90 -7.85
C PRO A 399 -8.14 -17.24 -8.59
N VAL A 400 -8.23 -18.38 -7.91
CA VAL A 400 -8.39 -19.69 -8.56
C VAL A 400 -9.77 -19.79 -9.23
N GLN A 401 -10.85 -19.42 -8.54
CA GLN A 401 -12.22 -19.42 -9.08
C GLN A 401 -12.39 -18.47 -10.28
N MET A 402 -11.66 -17.35 -10.30
CA MET A 402 -11.62 -16.43 -11.44
C MET A 402 -10.77 -16.95 -12.61
N GLY A 403 -9.95 -17.98 -12.38
CA GLY A 403 -8.97 -18.50 -13.33
C GLY A 403 -7.58 -17.92 -13.09
N VAL A 404 -6.64 -18.77 -12.68
CA VAL A 404 -5.26 -18.38 -12.31
C VAL A 404 -4.50 -17.65 -13.42
N HIS A 405 -4.76 -17.99 -14.69
CA HIS A 405 -4.12 -17.33 -15.84
C HIS A 405 -4.82 -16.03 -16.29
N PHE A 406 -6.05 -15.80 -15.82
CA PHE A 406 -6.84 -14.60 -16.12
C PHE A 406 -6.49 -13.46 -15.16
N VAL A 407 -6.43 -13.75 -13.86
CA VAL A 407 -6.28 -12.77 -12.78
C VAL A 407 -5.11 -11.83 -12.99
N GLY A 408 -3.93 -12.37 -13.32
CA GLY A 408 -2.75 -11.52 -13.48
C GLY A 408 -2.85 -10.51 -14.63
N ARG A 409 -3.78 -10.69 -15.56
CA ARG A 409 -4.01 -9.80 -16.70
C ARG A 409 -5.15 -8.81 -16.46
N ALA A 410 -5.88 -8.94 -15.35
CA ALA A 410 -6.94 -8.02 -15.00
C ALA A 410 -6.36 -6.71 -14.45
N PRO A 411 -6.82 -5.53 -14.93
CA PRO A 411 -6.28 -4.23 -14.52
C PRO A 411 -6.56 -3.86 -13.06
N SER A 412 -7.42 -4.62 -12.38
CA SER A 412 -7.93 -4.32 -11.04
C SER A 412 -7.15 -4.99 -9.90
N TRP A 413 -6.06 -5.70 -10.20
CA TRP A 413 -5.27 -6.38 -9.18
C TRP A 413 -4.14 -5.49 -8.65
N SER A 414 -4.17 -5.21 -7.34
CA SER A 414 -3.16 -4.37 -6.69
C SER A 414 -1.84 -5.12 -6.46
N VAL A 415 -0.73 -4.38 -6.50
CA VAL A 415 0.60 -4.87 -6.04
C VAL A 415 0.54 -5.42 -4.60
N MET A 416 -0.41 -4.94 -3.78
CA MET A 416 -0.63 -5.46 -2.42
C MET A 416 -0.91 -6.97 -2.40
N HIS A 417 -1.64 -7.52 -3.38
CA HIS A 417 -1.90 -8.95 -3.42
C HIS A 417 -0.63 -9.75 -3.72
N ALA A 418 0.24 -9.24 -4.59
CA ALA A 418 1.55 -9.84 -4.84
C ALA A 418 2.39 -9.86 -3.56
N VAL A 419 2.45 -8.71 -2.85
CA VAL A 419 3.15 -8.61 -1.56
C VAL A 419 2.64 -9.65 -0.55
N CYS A 420 1.32 -9.78 -0.38
CA CYS A 420 0.77 -10.70 0.60
C CYS A 420 0.93 -12.17 0.18
N SER A 421 0.95 -12.46 -1.11
CA SER A 421 1.03 -13.84 -1.64
C SER A 421 2.30 -14.59 -1.29
N LEU A 422 3.43 -13.88 -1.06
CA LEU A 422 4.65 -14.50 -0.56
C LEU A 422 4.39 -15.25 0.76
N ASP A 423 3.68 -14.60 1.68
CA ASP A 423 3.38 -15.16 3.01
C ASP A 423 2.37 -16.29 2.89
N TYR A 424 1.38 -16.12 2.02
CA TYR A 424 0.38 -17.15 1.78
C TYR A 424 1.02 -18.41 1.23
N ALA A 425 1.86 -18.29 0.20
CA ALA A 425 2.56 -19.40 -0.41
C ALA A 425 3.49 -20.11 0.58
N TYR A 426 4.28 -19.34 1.34
CA TYR A 426 5.16 -19.88 2.36
C TYR A 426 4.39 -20.65 3.43
N ILE A 427 3.34 -20.05 4.00
CA ILE A 427 2.54 -20.68 5.06
C ILE A 427 1.80 -21.93 4.56
N LEU A 428 1.27 -21.92 3.34
CA LEU A 428 0.67 -23.11 2.75
C LEU A 428 1.70 -24.23 2.61
N ASN A 429 2.91 -23.94 2.13
CA ASN A 429 3.98 -24.94 2.07
C ASN A 429 4.30 -25.50 3.46
N GLN A 430 4.54 -24.64 4.46
CA GLN A 430 4.89 -25.07 5.81
C GLN A 430 3.79 -25.94 6.44
N PHE A 431 2.52 -25.57 6.26
CA PHE A 431 1.39 -26.39 6.71
C PHE A 431 1.33 -27.73 6.00
N LEU A 432 1.44 -27.75 4.67
CA LEU A 432 1.38 -28.97 3.88
C LEU A 432 2.51 -29.94 4.25
N GLN A 433 3.74 -29.45 4.40
CA GLN A 433 4.87 -30.26 4.88
C GLN A 433 4.61 -30.87 6.26
N ALA A 434 3.98 -30.11 7.17
CA ALA A 434 3.68 -30.57 8.52
C ALA A 434 2.57 -31.64 8.56
N VAL A 435 1.55 -31.53 7.71
CA VAL A 435 0.39 -32.46 7.71
C VAL A 435 0.55 -33.64 6.75
N THR A 436 1.51 -33.60 5.83
CA THR A 436 1.82 -34.71 4.91
C THR A 436 3.16 -35.39 5.19
N ALA A 437 3.78 -35.10 6.35
CA ALA A 437 5.00 -35.77 6.77
C ALA A 437 4.80 -37.30 6.84
N PRO A 438 5.82 -38.12 6.46
CA PRO A 438 5.69 -39.59 6.47
C PRO A 438 5.35 -40.19 7.83
N SER A 439 5.76 -39.51 8.90
CA SER A 439 5.42 -39.84 10.28
C SER A 439 4.86 -38.60 10.95
N LEU A 440 3.62 -38.69 11.42
CA LEU A 440 2.97 -37.64 12.19
C LEU A 440 3.07 -37.95 13.68
N ASP A 441 3.44 -36.97 14.50
CA ASP A 441 3.51 -37.11 15.96
C ASP A 441 2.14 -37.47 16.57
N HIS A 442 1.07 -37.00 15.95
CA HIS A 442 -0.33 -37.30 16.29
C HIS A 442 -1.21 -37.29 15.03
N PRO A 443 -2.40 -37.95 15.03
CA PRO A 443 -3.33 -37.89 13.91
C PRO A 443 -3.73 -36.46 13.52
N LEU A 444 -4.20 -36.26 12.29
CA LEU A 444 -4.76 -34.98 11.84
C LEU A 444 -6.00 -34.63 12.65
N GLU A 445 -6.01 -33.43 13.22
CA GLU A 445 -7.17 -32.85 13.88
C GLU A 445 -8.26 -32.49 12.86
N GLY A 446 -9.52 -32.36 13.30
CA GLY A 446 -10.64 -32.03 12.41
C GLY A 446 -10.40 -30.75 11.58
N GLU A 447 -9.96 -29.67 12.22
CA GLU A 447 -9.65 -28.43 11.51
C GLU A 447 -8.50 -28.59 10.49
N GLU A 448 -7.50 -29.44 10.77
CA GLU A 448 -6.41 -29.71 9.84
C GLU A 448 -6.89 -30.48 8.62
N GLN A 449 -7.79 -31.45 8.83
CA GLN A 449 -8.42 -32.22 7.75
C GLN A 449 -9.26 -31.31 6.85
N ASP A 450 -10.06 -30.42 7.44
CA ASP A 450 -10.89 -29.47 6.69
C ASP A 450 -10.04 -28.53 5.84
N VAL A 451 -8.99 -27.94 6.43
CA VAL A 451 -8.07 -27.04 5.69
C VAL A 451 -7.34 -27.79 4.59
N LEU A 452 -6.85 -29.01 4.86
CA LEU A 452 -6.17 -29.83 3.85
C LEU A 452 -7.12 -30.19 2.69
N ALA A 453 -8.39 -30.50 2.97
CA ALA A 453 -9.38 -30.79 1.95
C ALA A 453 -9.62 -29.60 1.03
N VAL A 454 -9.80 -28.40 1.58
CA VAL A 454 -9.98 -27.16 0.80
C VAL A 454 -8.73 -26.85 -0.04
N ILE A 455 -7.53 -27.04 0.51
CA ILE A 455 -6.29 -26.85 -0.26
C ILE A 455 -6.24 -27.84 -1.43
N LYS A 456 -6.50 -29.13 -1.20
CA LYS A 456 -6.50 -30.15 -2.26
C LYS A 456 -7.52 -29.84 -3.36
N GLU A 457 -8.74 -29.46 -3.00
CA GLU A 457 -9.75 -29.03 -3.96
C GLU A 457 -9.28 -27.84 -4.80
N THR A 458 -8.75 -26.81 -4.14
CA THR A 458 -8.21 -25.61 -4.80
C THR A 458 -7.08 -25.96 -5.76
N LEU A 459 -6.13 -26.82 -5.35
CA LEU A 459 -5.01 -27.20 -6.21
C LEU A 459 -5.44 -28.10 -7.39
N ARG A 460 -6.46 -28.94 -7.23
CA ARG A 460 -7.03 -29.70 -8.35
C ARG A 460 -7.58 -28.77 -9.44
N GLU A 461 -8.25 -27.69 -9.05
CA GLU A 461 -8.76 -26.69 -9.99
C GLU A 461 -7.61 -26.00 -10.75
N VAL A 462 -6.54 -25.63 -10.03
CA VAL A 462 -5.33 -25.04 -10.63
C VAL A 462 -4.69 -26.00 -11.64
N GLU A 463 -4.52 -27.27 -11.28
CA GLU A 463 -3.93 -28.27 -12.16
C GLU A 463 -4.82 -28.56 -13.37
N SER A 464 -6.15 -28.58 -13.18
CA SER A 464 -7.11 -28.81 -14.27
C SER A 464 -7.15 -27.65 -15.27
N SER A 465 -6.77 -26.44 -14.81
CA SER A 465 -6.70 -25.24 -15.64
C SER A 465 -5.45 -25.17 -16.53
N SER A 466 -4.47 -26.07 -16.34
CA SER A 466 -3.21 -26.09 -17.09
C SER A 466 -3.14 -27.29 -18.04
N PRO A 467 -2.77 -27.12 -19.33
CA PRO A 467 -2.62 -28.23 -20.27
C PRO A 467 -1.59 -29.29 -19.84
N LEU A 468 -0.61 -28.90 -19.01
CA LEU A 468 0.44 -29.78 -18.47
C LEU A 468 0.16 -30.20 -17.02
N GLY A 469 -0.98 -29.81 -16.47
CA GLY A 469 -1.33 -30.12 -15.09
C GLY A 469 -1.71 -31.59 -14.89
N ASN A 470 -1.53 -32.07 -13.67
CA ASN A 470 -1.91 -33.42 -13.27
C ASN A 470 -2.77 -33.36 -11.98
N PRO A 471 -4.10 -33.22 -12.12
CA PRO A 471 -5.00 -33.17 -10.97
C PRO A 471 -4.95 -34.43 -10.10
N GLY A 472 -4.63 -35.59 -10.69
CA GLY A 472 -4.48 -36.85 -9.95
C GLY A 472 -3.30 -36.86 -8.97
N ALA A 473 -2.24 -36.10 -9.26
CA ALA A 473 -1.07 -35.97 -8.39
C ALA A 473 -1.40 -35.34 -7.03
N ILE A 474 -2.49 -34.57 -6.92
CA ILE A 474 -2.93 -33.97 -5.66
C ILE A 474 -3.29 -35.03 -4.62
N GLU A 475 -3.75 -36.21 -5.05
CA GLU A 475 -4.02 -37.33 -4.13
C GLU A 475 -2.88 -38.34 -4.08
N SER A 476 -2.26 -38.64 -5.22
CA SER A 476 -1.25 -39.71 -5.29
C SER A 476 0.15 -39.30 -4.83
N ALA A 477 0.46 -38.00 -4.77
CA ALA A 477 1.79 -37.48 -4.42
C ALA A 477 1.74 -36.38 -3.34
N PRO A 478 1.51 -36.73 -2.06
CA PRO A 478 1.40 -35.75 -0.96
C PRO A 478 2.62 -34.84 -0.80
N HIS A 479 3.82 -35.31 -1.16
CA HIS A 479 5.06 -34.54 -1.13
C HIS A 479 5.06 -33.36 -2.13
N LEU A 480 4.25 -33.41 -3.19
CA LEU A 480 4.15 -32.34 -4.19
C LEU A 480 3.13 -31.25 -3.82
N LEU A 481 2.34 -31.42 -2.75
CA LEU A 481 1.31 -30.44 -2.40
C LEU A 481 1.90 -29.06 -2.07
N GLY A 482 2.96 -29.03 -1.26
CA GLY A 482 3.68 -27.79 -0.90
C GLY A 482 4.17 -27.03 -2.13
N PRO A 483 5.01 -27.64 -2.99
CA PRO A 483 5.45 -26.99 -4.21
C PRO A 483 4.30 -26.56 -5.15
N LYS A 484 3.25 -27.38 -5.30
CA LYS A 484 2.08 -27.02 -6.13
C LYS A 484 1.31 -25.82 -5.57
N ALA A 485 1.19 -25.69 -4.25
CA ALA A 485 0.59 -24.52 -3.62
C ALA A 485 1.41 -23.24 -3.86
N VAL A 486 2.74 -23.34 -3.84
CA VAL A 486 3.62 -22.21 -4.18
C VAL A 486 3.49 -21.86 -5.67
N LYS A 487 3.47 -22.84 -6.58
CA LYS A 487 3.25 -22.61 -8.03
C LYS A 487 1.89 -22.00 -8.33
N ALA A 488 0.84 -22.38 -7.61
CA ALA A 488 -0.49 -21.80 -7.77
C ALA A 488 -0.46 -20.27 -7.58
N TRP A 489 0.19 -19.78 -6.51
CA TRP A 489 0.39 -18.34 -6.32
C TRP A 489 1.25 -17.70 -7.41
N ALA A 490 2.30 -18.38 -7.87
CA ALA A 490 3.12 -17.89 -8.97
C ALA A 490 2.29 -17.71 -10.26
N PHE A 491 1.41 -18.67 -10.59
CA PHE A 491 0.51 -18.57 -11.74
C PHE A 491 -0.46 -17.39 -11.64
N VAL A 492 -1.06 -17.17 -10.47
CA VAL A 492 -1.95 -16.03 -10.22
C VAL A 492 -1.26 -14.70 -10.56
N LEU A 493 0.04 -14.57 -10.25
CA LEU A 493 0.80 -13.34 -10.48
C LEU A 493 1.44 -13.22 -11.87
N GLN A 494 1.59 -14.31 -12.62
CA GLN A 494 2.40 -14.39 -13.86
C GLN A 494 1.97 -13.39 -14.97
N GLY A 495 0.75 -12.84 -14.89
CA GLY A 495 0.25 -11.81 -15.79
C GLY A 495 0.53 -10.35 -15.37
N MET A 496 0.84 -10.10 -14.10
CA MET A 496 0.88 -8.74 -13.51
C MET A 496 2.22 -8.05 -13.77
N ARG A 497 2.44 -7.60 -15.02
CA ARG A 497 3.75 -7.08 -15.46
C ARG A 497 3.94 -5.56 -15.30
N THR A 498 3.00 -4.86 -14.68
CA THR A 498 3.08 -3.39 -14.53
C THR A 498 4.28 -2.95 -13.70
N TRP A 499 4.63 -3.74 -12.68
CA TRP A 499 5.61 -3.36 -11.66
C TRP A 499 6.68 -4.43 -11.47
N ASN A 500 7.95 -4.02 -11.40
CA ASN A 500 9.09 -4.94 -11.25
C ASN A 500 9.02 -5.75 -9.95
N ALA A 501 8.46 -5.17 -8.88
CA ALA A 501 8.22 -5.89 -7.63
C ALA A 501 7.34 -7.14 -7.81
N VAL A 502 6.33 -7.08 -8.68
CA VAL A 502 5.44 -8.24 -8.91
C VAL A 502 6.15 -9.31 -9.73
N ASP A 503 6.91 -8.92 -10.75
CA ASP A 503 7.77 -9.84 -11.52
C ASP A 503 8.79 -10.54 -10.61
N PHE A 504 9.40 -9.78 -9.69
CA PHE A 504 10.33 -10.31 -8.69
C PHE A 504 9.68 -11.38 -7.82
N ILE A 505 8.51 -11.08 -7.24
CA ILE A 505 7.77 -12.00 -6.38
C ILE A 505 7.36 -13.26 -7.16
N THR A 506 6.84 -13.07 -8.38
CA THR A 506 6.41 -14.18 -9.24
C THR A 506 7.56 -15.14 -9.53
N LYS A 507 8.71 -14.62 -9.95
CA LYS A 507 9.89 -15.44 -10.26
C LYS A 507 10.46 -16.12 -9.02
N THR A 508 10.51 -15.42 -7.89
CA THR A 508 10.90 -16.01 -6.60
C THR A 508 10.02 -17.22 -6.28
N LEU A 509 8.70 -17.10 -6.41
CA LEU A 509 7.78 -18.21 -6.13
C LEU A 509 8.00 -19.41 -7.06
N PHE A 510 8.24 -19.17 -8.36
CA PHE A 510 8.59 -20.27 -9.28
C PHE A 510 9.90 -20.97 -8.86
N ILE A 511 10.96 -20.21 -8.59
CA ILE A 511 12.25 -20.76 -8.15
C ILE A 511 12.08 -21.53 -6.84
N TYR A 512 11.36 -20.95 -5.87
CA TYR A 512 11.11 -21.57 -4.58
C TYR A 512 10.34 -22.89 -4.72
N ALA A 513 9.31 -22.94 -5.57
CA ALA A 513 8.60 -24.17 -5.83
C ALA A 513 9.48 -25.24 -6.49
N ASP A 514 10.34 -24.85 -7.44
CA ASP A 514 11.25 -25.80 -8.09
C ASP A 514 12.32 -26.34 -7.12
N LEU A 515 12.77 -25.53 -6.16
CA LEU A 515 13.65 -25.98 -5.07
C LEU A 515 12.94 -27.00 -4.16
N LEU A 516 11.66 -26.74 -3.84
CA LEU A 516 10.85 -27.65 -3.03
C LEU A 516 10.61 -28.98 -3.75
N GLU A 517 10.26 -28.98 -5.04
CA GLU A 517 10.07 -30.21 -5.82
C GLU A 517 11.34 -31.06 -5.87
N LYS A 518 12.51 -30.44 -6.08
CA LYS A 518 13.80 -31.17 -6.09
C LYS A 518 14.14 -31.83 -4.76
N ARG A 519 13.69 -31.26 -3.63
CA ARG A 519 13.89 -31.83 -2.29
C ARG A 519 12.93 -32.99 -2.00
N SER A 520 11.83 -33.09 -2.76
CA SER A 520 10.84 -34.14 -2.59
C SER A 520 11.17 -35.44 -3.33
N PHE A 521 12.18 -35.42 -4.20
CA PHE A 521 12.81 -36.60 -4.82
C PHE A 521 14.13 -36.90 -4.11
#